data_AF-A0AB39TPM3-F1
#
_entry.id   AF-A0AB39TPM3-F1
#
_cell.length_a   1.000
_cell.length_b   1.000
_cell.length_c   1.000
_cell.angle_alpha   90.00
_cell.angle_beta   90.00
_cell.angle_gamma   90.00
#
_symmetry.space_group_name_H-M   'P 1'
#
loop_
_entity.id
_entity.type
_entity.pdbx_description
1 polymer ?
#
loop_
_entity_poly.entity_id
_entity_poly.type
_entity_poly.pdbx_seq_one_letter_code
_entity_poly.pdbx_strand_id
1 'polypeptide(L)'
;MPSAGEATVPFADWEWQVDLVEGVVPREVEELVVALVDRICDLAERANRPYAAARAAARFERAAGSTALLAGRQARSSMMTWEYIGRAFGCSPEQAVERFGETPPDVDQGGEE
;
A
#
# COMPACT_ATOMS: atom_id res chain seq x y z
N MET A 1 33.99 36.30 1.65
CA MET A 1 33.12 35.52 0.74
C MET A 1 32.72 34.25 1.47
N PRO A 2 31.44 34.01 1.79
CA PRO A 2 31.07 32.73 2.37
C PRO A 2 31.21 31.65 1.29
N SER A 3 31.98 30.62 1.62
CA SER A 3 32.23 29.43 0.81
C SER A 3 30.92 28.68 0.59
N ALA A 4 30.65 28.30 -0.66
CA ALA A 4 29.60 27.37 -1.04
C ALA A 4 29.89 25.98 -0.44
N GLY A 5 29.50 25.79 0.83
CA GLY A 5 29.23 24.49 1.41
C GLY A 5 27.73 24.28 1.32
N GLU A 6 27.25 24.02 0.11
CA GLU A 6 25.88 23.57 -0.13
C GLU A 6 25.72 22.29 0.69
N ALA A 7 24.89 22.37 1.73
CA ALA A 7 24.71 21.28 2.68
C ALA A 7 24.23 20.05 1.91
N THR A 8 25.10 19.06 1.72
CA THR A 8 24.67 17.71 1.40
C THR A 8 23.82 17.27 2.57
N VAL A 9 22.50 17.42 2.42
CA VAL A 9 21.53 16.83 3.33
C VAL A 9 21.91 15.35 3.40
N PRO A 10 22.24 14.80 4.59
CA PRO A 10 22.58 13.40 4.74
C PRO A 10 21.60 12.51 3.97
N PHE A 11 22.07 11.45 3.31
CA PHE A 11 21.22 10.57 2.50
C PHE A 11 19.97 10.08 3.28
N ALA A 12 20.10 9.85 4.59
CA ALA A 12 19.00 9.52 5.49
C ALA A 12 17.94 10.64 5.63
N ASP A 13 18.35 11.90 5.57
CA ASP A 13 17.45 13.05 5.61
C ASP A 13 16.71 13.23 4.27
N TRP A 14 17.32 12.81 3.15
CA TRP A 14 16.66 12.78 1.84
C TRP A 14 15.62 11.65 1.73
N GLU A 15 15.92 10.43 2.19
CA GLU A 15 14.94 9.34 2.24
C GLU A 15 13.74 9.71 3.12
N TRP A 16 14.00 10.35 4.27
CA TRP A 16 12.93 10.87 5.13
C TRP A 16 12.09 11.96 4.44
N GLN A 17 12.70 12.84 3.65
CA GLN A 17 11.97 13.85 2.87
C GLN A 17 11.16 13.25 1.72
N VAL A 18 11.64 12.21 1.03
CA VAL A 18 10.89 11.51 -0.02
C VAL A 18 9.69 10.78 0.57
N ASP A 19 9.84 10.10 1.71
CA ASP A 19 8.71 9.49 2.44
C ASP A 19 7.64 10.54 2.79
N LEU A 20 8.07 11.76 3.15
CA LEU A 20 7.20 12.89 3.48
C LEU A 20 6.58 13.61 2.29
N VAL A 21 7.10 13.46 1.09
CA VAL A 21 6.63 14.20 -0.10
C VAL A 21 5.92 13.27 -1.09
N GLU A 22 6.41 12.05 -1.28
CA GLU A 22 5.87 11.06 -2.22
C GLU A 22 5.03 9.97 -1.53
N GLY A 23 5.22 9.76 -0.23
CA GLY A 23 4.50 8.74 0.56
C GLY A 23 3.22 9.24 1.26
N VAL A 24 2.88 10.53 1.14
CA VAL A 24 1.71 11.10 1.82
C VAL A 24 0.43 10.67 1.12
N VAL A 25 -0.40 9.94 1.85
CA VAL A 25 -1.77 9.65 1.42
C VAL A 25 -2.55 10.96 1.43
N PRO A 26 -3.20 11.37 0.32
CA PRO A 26 -4.04 12.55 0.31
C PRO A 26 -5.10 12.48 1.40
N ARG A 27 -5.26 13.56 2.17
CA ARG A 27 -6.16 13.62 3.34
C ARG A 27 -7.58 13.15 3.04
N GLU A 28 -8.09 13.50 1.85
CA GLU A 28 -9.41 13.06 1.37
C GLU A 28 -9.54 11.53 1.30
N VAL A 29 -8.47 10.81 0.93
CA VAL A 29 -8.44 9.35 0.89
C VAL A 29 -8.46 8.78 2.31
N GLU A 30 -7.69 9.36 3.23
CA GLU A 30 -7.71 8.96 4.64
C GLU A 30 -9.10 9.13 5.25
N GLU A 31 -9.74 10.28 5.03
CA GLU A 31 -11.08 10.59 5.54
C GLU A 31 -12.14 9.64 4.96
N LEU A 32 -12.02 9.25 3.68
CA LEU A 32 -12.91 8.26 3.09
C LEU A 32 -12.77 6.87 3.72
N VAL A 33 -11.54 6.43 4.01
CA VAL A 33 -11.29 5.13 4.66
C VAL A 33 -11.88 5.13 6.07
N VAL A 34 -11.62 6.18 6.85
CA VAL A 34 -12.16 6.32 8.22
C VAL A 34 -13.69 6.33 8.20
N ALA A 35 -14.29 7.16 7.34
CA ALA A 35 -15.76 7.26 7.25
C ALA A 35 -16.42 5.93 6.85
N LEU A 36 -15.78 5.14 5.96
CA LEU A 36 -16.28 3.83 5.58
C LEU A 36 -16.25 2.84 6.75
N VAL A 37 -15.12 2.79 7.49
CA VAL A 37 -14.97 1.91 8.66
C VAL A 37 -16.01 2.26 9.72
N ASP A 38 -16.14 3.55 10.06
CA ASP A 38 -17.13 4.02 11.02
C ASP A 38 -18.55 3.63 10.62
N ARG A 39 -18.87 3.73 9.31
CA ARG A 39 -20.20 3.38 8.83
C ARG A 39 -20.48 1.87 8.90
N ILE A 40 -19.47 1.04 8.71
CA ILE A 40 -19.59 -0.42 8.87
C ILE A 40 -19.81 -0.77 10.35
N CYS A 41 -19.07 -0.14 11.26
CA CYS A 41 -19.23 -0.29 12.71
C CYS A 41 -20.62 0.17 13.17
N ASP A 42 -21.08 1.33 12.69
CA ASP A 42 -22.43 1.85 12.94
C ASP A 42 -23.53 0.85 12.52
N LEU A 43 -23.34 0.16 11.38
CA LEU A 43 -24.28 -0.88 10.94
C LEU A 43 -24.33 -2.06 11.91
N ALA A 44 -23.18 -2.46 12.46
CA ALA A 44 -23.08 -3.58 13.39
C ALA A 44 -23.68 -3.23 14.75
N GLU A 45 -23.30 -2.08 15.31
CA GLU A 45 -23.55 -1.74 16.72
C GLU A 45 -24.81 -0.90 16.92
N ARG A 46 -25.00 0.14 16.10
CA ARG A 46 -26.04 1.16 16.34
C ARG A 46 -27.32 0.88 15.55
N ALA A 47 -27.19 0.48 14.29
CA ALA A 47 -28.33 0.18 13.44
C ALA A 47 -28.90 -1.23 13.69
N ASN A 48 -28.20 -2.06 14.48
CA ASN A 48 -28.53 -3.47 14.75
C ASN A 48 -28.73 -4.29 13.46
N ARG A 49 -27.83 -4.12 12.48
CA ARG A 49 -27.83 -4.82 11.18
C ARG A 49 -26.53 -5.61 10.98
N PRO A 50 -26.20 -6.59 11.85
CA PRO A 50 -24.92 -7.29 11.84
C PRO A 50 -24.64 -8.03 10.52
N TYR A 51 -25.67 -8.61 9.89
CA TYR A 51 -25.49 -9.27 8.59
C TYR A 51 -25.18 -8.28 7.45
N ALA A 52 -25.75 -7.07 7.49
CA ALA A 52 -25.44 -6.02 6.51
C ALA A 52 -24.02 -5.49 6.73
N ALA A 53 -23.60 -5.31 7.99
CA ALA A 53 -22.23 -4.94 8.34
C ALA A 53 -21.21 -5.97 7.85
N ALA A 54 -21.46 -7.27 8.11
CA ALA A 54 -20.61 -8.36 7.60
C ALA A 54 -20.51 -8.36 6.07
N ARG A 55 -21.63 -8.14 5.37
CA ARG A 55 -21.64 -8.02 3.90
C ARG A 55 -20.92 -6.77 3.38
N ALA A 56 -20.86 -5.69 4.15
CA ALA A 56 -20.12 -4.49 3.80
C ALA A 56 -18.61 -4.70 4.04
N ALA A 57 -18.24 -5.24 5.21
CA ALA A 57 -16.87 -5.61 5.55
C ALA A 57 -16.26 -6.56 4.51
N ALA A 58 -16.96 -7.63 4.13
CA ALA A 58 -16.47 -8.56 3.11
C ALA A 58 -16.24 -7.91 1.74
N ARG A 59 -17.02 -6.87 1.38
CA ARG A 59 -16.78 -6.10 0.14
C ARG A 59 -15.57 -5.21 0.27
N PHE A 60 -15.42 -4.56 1.42
CA PHE A 60 -14.26 -3.73 1.73
C PHE A 60 -12.96 -4.56 1.73
N GLU A 61 -12.94 -5.73 2.38
CA GLU A 61 -11.79 -6.64 2.37
C GLU A 61 -11.38 -7.06 0.97
N ARG A 62 -12.35 -7.44 0.11
CA ARG A 62 -12.06 -7.80 -1.28
C ARG A 62 -11.45 -6.63 -2.05
N ALA A 63 -12.03 -5.43 -1.91
CA ALA A 63 -11.53 -4.22 -2.56
C ALA A 63 -10.14 -3.82 -2.05
N ALA A 64 -9.91 -3.91 -0.73
CA ALA A 64 -8.62 -3.64 -0.11
C ALA A 64 -7.56 -4.63 -0.61
N GLY A 65 -7.89 -5.92 -0.69
CA GLY A 65 -7.00 -6.95 -1.23
C GLY A 65 -6.57 -6.68 -2.68
N SER A 66 -7.53 -6.40 -3.57
CA SER A 66 -7.20 -6.09 -4.97
C SER A 66 -6.42 -4.79 -5.14
N THR A 67 -6.77 -3.76 -4.35
CA THR A 67 -6.09 -2.45 -4.42
C THR A 67 -4.67 -2.54 -3.87
N ALA A 68 -4.46 -3.29 -2.80
CA ALA A 68 -3.14 -3.55 -2.25
C ALA A 68 -2.24 -4.28 -3.25
N LEU A 69 -2.76 -5.29 -3.96
CA LEU A 69 -1.99 -5.99 -5.01
C LEU A 69 -1.57 -5.04 -6.13
N LEU A 70 -2.50 -4.21 -6.62
CA LEU A 70 -2.18 -3.22 -7.64
C LEU A 70 -1.12 -2.22 -7.16
N ALA A 71 -1.33 -1.62 -5.99
CA ALA A 71 -0.44 -0.61 -5.43
C ALA A 71 0.97 -1.18 -5.15
N GLY A 72 1.06 -2.37 -4.55
CA GLY A 72 2.34 -3.02 -4.27
C GLY A 72 3.11 -3.37 -5.55
N ARG A 73 2.42 -3.85 -6.59
CA ARG A 73 3.05 -4.11 -7.90
C ARG A 73 3.48 -2.83 -8.60
N GLN A 74 2.65 -1.79 -8.58
CA GLN A 74 3.00 -0.49 -9.18
C GLN A 74 4.19 0.16 -8.46
N ALA A 75 4.25 0.08 -7.13
CA ALA A 75 5.41 0.50 -6.35
C ALA A 75 6.67 -0.25 -6.79
N ARG A 76 6.56 -1.58 -6.97
CA ARG A 76 7.68 -2.39 -7.47
C ARG A 76 8.10 -2.03 -8.89
N SER A 77 7.14 -1.81 -9.81
CA SER A 77 7.40 -1.35 -11.18
C SER A 77 8.05 0.03 -11.21
N SER A 78 7.78 0.87 -10.20
CA SER A 78 8.43 2.17 -9.98
C SER A 78 9.79 2.04 -9.27
N MET A 79 10.35 0.83 -9.23
CA MET A 79 11.66 0.51 -8.66
C MET A 79 11.81 0.70 -7.14
N MET A 80 10.70 0.82 -6.40
CA MET A 80 10.76 0.82 -4.94
C MET A 80 11.31 -0.51 -4.41
N THR A 81 12.04 -0.44 -3.29
CA THR A 81 12.61 -1.60 -2.62
C THR A 81 11.54 -2.39 -1.88
N TRP A 82 11.79 -3.68 -1.63
CA TRP A 82 10.86 -4.50 -0.86
C TRP A 82 10.75 -4.07 0.60
N GLU A 83 11.81 -3.50 1.15
CA GLU A 83 11.81 -2.86 2.46
C GLU A 83 10.83 -1.68 2.51
N TYR A 84 10.84 -0.84 1.49
CA TYR A 84 9.94 0.31 1.41
C TYR A 84 8.48 -0.10 1.24
N ILE A 85 8.24 -1.05 0.33
CA ILE A 85 6.89 -1.61 0.09
C ILE A 85 6.38 -2.29 1.36
N GLY A 86 7.20 -3.11 2.01
CA GLY A 86 6.85 -3.77 3.27
C GLY A 86 6.47 -2.76 4.36
N ARG A 87 7.26 -1.70 4.53
CA ARG A 87 6.96 -0.61 5.47
C ARG A 87 5.59 0.03 5.18
N ALA A 88 5.29 0.35 3.93
CA ALA A 88 4.03 0.96 3.54
C ALA A 88 2.80 0.08 3.86
N PHE A 89 2.94 -1.25 3.74
CA PHE A 89 1.87 -2.20 4.05
C PHE A 89 1.90 -2.75 5.49
N GLY A 90 2.86 -2.31 6.31
CA GLY A 90 3.02 -2.79 7.69
C GLY A 90 3.46 -4.26 7.79
N CYS A 91 4.25 -4.75 6.82
CA CYS A 91 4.76 -6.12 6.78
C CYS A 91 6.28 -6.17 6.56
N SER A 92 6.88 -7.35 6.71
CA SER A 92 8.31 -7.54 6.40
C SER A 92 8.59 -7.48 4.89
N PRO A 93 9.84 -7.26 4.46
CA PRO A 93 10.23 -7.32 3.06
C PRO A 93 9.90 -8.67 2.42
N GLU A 94 10.13 -9.78 3.14
CA GLU A 94 9.84 -11.14 2.66
C GLU A 94 8.34 -11.34 2.44
N GLN A 95 7.51 -10.84 3.36
CA GLN A 95 6.05 -10.87 3.23
C GLN A 95 5.57 -10.01 2.05
N ALA A 96 6.24 -8.88 1.80
CA ALA A 96 5.93 -8.03 0.64
C ALA A 96 6.29 -8.74 -0.69
N VAL A 97 7.42 -9.44 -0.74
CA VAL A 97 7.81 -10.27 -1.89
C VAL A 97 6.79 -11.38 -2.13
N GLU A 98 6.42 -12.13 -1.09
CA GLU A 98 5.43 -13.22 -1.20
C GLU A 98 4.08 -12.69 -1.73
N ARG A 99 3.65 -11.53 -1.24
CA ARG A 99 2.33 -10.99 -1.53
C ARG A 99 2.24 -10.24 -2.86
N PHE A 100 3.28 -9.50 -3.22
CA PHE A 100 3.26 -8.55 -4.35
C PHE A 100 4.25 -8.91 -5.45
N GLY A 101 5.23 -9.78 -5.17
CA GLY A 101 6.12 -10.34 -6.17
C GLY A 101 5.29 -10.99 -7.28
N GLU A 102 5.59 -10.64 -8.53
CA GLU A 102 5.07 -11.40 -9.65
C GLU A 102 5.57 -12.84 -9.48
N THR A 103 4.67 -13.81 -9.45
CA THR A 103 4.99 -15.07 -10.10
C THR A 103 4.80 -14.76 -11.59
N PRO A 104 5.85 -14.77 -12.43
CA PRO A 104 5.63 -14.79 -13.86
C PRO A 104 4.63 -15.90 -14.15
N PRO A 105 3.65 -15.73 -15.05
CA PRO A 105 3.03 -16.92 -15.62
C PRO A 105 4.19 -17.78 -16.13
N ASP A 106 4.22 -19.04 -15.72
CA ASP A 106 5.15 -20.02 -16.23
C ASP A 106 4.96 -20.04 -17.75
N VAL A 107 5.79 -19.28 -18.49
CA VAL A 107 5.82 -19.31 -19.95
C VAL A 107 6.62 -20.55 -20.33
N ASP A 108 6.09 -21.71 -19.96
CA ASP A 108 6.57 -22.99 -20.42
C ASP A 108 5.36 -23.90 -20.70
N GLN A 109 4.54 -23.45 -21.66
CA GLN A 109 3.64 -24.33 -22.39
C GLN A 109 3.77 -24.07 -23.89
N GLY A 110 4.68 -24.83 -24.50
CA GLY A 110 4.42 -25.45 -25.79
C GLY A 110 5.29 -25.01 -26.95
N GLY A 111 6.22 -25.88 -27.34
CA GLY A 111 6.64 -26.00 -28.74
C GLY A 111 8.11 -26.31 -28.95
N GLU A 112 8.60 -27.45 -28.45
CA GLU A 112 9.70 -28.12 -29.15
C GLU A 112 9.12 -28.72 -30.45
N GLU A 113 9.80 -28.42 -31.56
CA GLU A 113 9.50 -28.80 -32.95
C GLU A 113 9.38 -30.32 -33.18
#